data_AF-A0A510KQR7-F1
#
_entry.id   AF-A0A510KQR7-F1
#
_cell.length_a   1.000
_cell.length_b   1.000
_cell.length_c   1.000
_cell.angle_alpha   90.00
_cell.angle_beta   90.00
_cell.angle_gamma   90.00
#
_symmetry.space_group_name_H-M   'P 1'
#
loop_
_entity.id
_entity.type
_entity.pdbx_description
1 polymer ?
#
loop_
_entity_poly.entity_id
_entity_poly.type
_entity_poly.pdbx_seq_one_letter_code
_entity_poly.pdbx_strand_id
1 'polypeptide(L)'
;MIKFTKARKMLMGLMVLGQLVVIPVIANAAPSAKEAVEVKKYDSLNAAAKDYAKALQEISNYGSRKMLKSINPDVDKYVAKANNSALKKQWEDTNTMLIEQFDVSVYKVNENGNKGEVVFLIKGYDEKALDKYLGENTDKYVTKVNNAKDEIEVNIEKYIKLEYDYLKNTKKINLATSTVKFEKGKDNKWQVVK
;
A
#
# COMPACT_ATOMS: atom_id res chain seq x y z
N MET A 1 -25.34 -10.49 6.03
CA MET A 1 -24.54 -10.73 7.25
C MET A 1 -23.62 -11.92 7.03
N ILE A 2 -22.39 -11.89 7.53
CA ILE A 2 -21.43 -13.01 7.44
C ILE A 2 -20.92 -13.33 8.84
N LYS A 3 -20.70 -14.63 9.10
CA LYS A 3 -20.06 -15.10 10.33
C LYS A 3 -18.55 -15.18 10.15
N PHE A 4 -17.82 -14.62 11.10
CA PHE A 4 -16.37 -14.74 11.18
C PHE A 4 -15.98 -15.34 12.53
N THR A 5 -14.89 -16.09 12.59
CA THR A 5 -14.22 -16.40 13.85
C THR A 5 -13.59 -15.13 14.42
N LYS A 6 -13.52 -14.96 15.74
CA LYS A 6 -12.91 -13.76 16.34
C LYS A 6 -11.45 -13.57 15.91
N ALA A 7 -10.69 -14.66 15.79
CA ALA A 7 -9.33 -14.64 15.26
C ALA A 7 -9.23 -14.04 13.84
N ARG A 8 -10.23 -14.32 12.98
CA ARG A 8 -10.28 -13.78 11.61
C ARG A 8 -10.61 -12.28 11.56
N LYS A 9 -11.29 -11.73 12.58
CA LYS A 9 -11.48 -10.28 12.75
C LYS A 9 -10.21 -9.57 13.22
N MET A 10 -9.49 -10.14 14.18
CA MET A 10 -8.14 -9.66 14.50
C MET A 10 -7.29 -9.68 13.24
N LEU A 11 -7.40 -10.75 12.43
CA LEU A 11 -6.74 -10.81 11.13
C LEU A 11 -7.24 -9.77 10.12
N MET A 12 -8.52 -9.37 10.04
CA MET A 12 -8.96 -8.31 9.11
C MET A 12 -8.39 -6.92 9.48
N GLY A 13 -8.31 -6.59 10.77
CA GLY A 13 -7.59 -5.40 11.25
C GLY A 13 -6.07 -5.51 11.10
N LEU A 14 -5.51 -6.70 11.38
CA LEU A 14 -4.09 -7.03 11.18
C LEU A 14 -3.69 -7.20 9.71
N MET A 15 -4.58 -7.48 8.77
CA MET A 15 -4.24 -7.71 7.37
C MET A 15 -4.10 -6.39 6.60
N VAL A 16 -4.49 -5.25 7.20
CA VAL A 16 -3.97 -3.94 6.81
C VAL A 16 -2.49 -3.81 7.21
N LEU A 17 -2.00 -4.56 8.22
CA LEU A 17 -0.59 -4.61 8.64
C LEU A 17 0.27 -5.44 7.67
N GLY A 18 0.22 -5.09 6.39
CA GLY A 18 1.12 -5.58 5.37
C GLY A 18 2.52 -5.13 5.67
N GLN A 19 3.15 -5.83 6.61
CA GLN A 19 4.57 -5.89 6.94
C GLN A 19 5.43 -4.90 6.15
N LEU A 20 5.39 -3.63 6.55
CA LEU A 20 6.54 -2.72 6.42
C LEU A 20 7.67 -3.11 7.38
N VAL A 21 7.69 -4.37 7.86
CA VAL A 21 8.84 -4.94 8.53
C VAL A 21 9.88 -5.16 7.44
N VAL A 22 10.68 -4.12 7.32
CA VAL A 22 11.96 -4.04 6.65
C VAL A 22 11.85 -4.03 5.11
N ILE A 23 12.01 -2.83 4.53
CA ILE A 23 12.69 -2.67 3.25
C ILE A 23 14.19 -2.37 3.50
N PRO A 24 15.04 -3.38 3.78
CA PRO A 24 16.41 -3.42 3.34
C PRO A 24 16.46 -4.10 1.95
N VAL A 25 15.34 -4.63 1.45
CA VAL A 25 15.28 -5.43 0.23
C VAL A 25 15.33 -4.58 -1.04
N ILE A 26 15.10 -3.26 -1.02
CA ILE A 26 15.37 -2.45 -2.23
C ILE A 26 16.89 -2.28 -2.47
N ALA A 27 17.74 -2.48 -1.45
CA ALA A 27 19.18 -2.59 -1.66
C ALA A 27 19.61 -3.97 -2.20
N ASN A 28 18.79 -5.02 -2.01
CA ASN A 28 19.15 -6.41 -2.34
C ASN A 28 18.21 -7.13 -3.32
N ALA A 29 17.22 -6.45 -3.93
CA ALA A 29 16.50 -6.94 -5.10
C ALA A 29 17.37 -6.81 -6.35
N ALA A 30 18.62 -7.27 -6.26
CA ALA A 30 19.42 -7.61 -7.42
C ALA A 30 18.75 -8.85 -8.05
N PRO A 31 18.42 -8.83 -9.35
CA PRO A 31 17.96 -10.02 -10.03
C PRO A 31 19.05 -11.09 -9.89
N SER A 32 18.71 -12.22 -9.27
CA SER A 32 19.49 -13.46 -9.38
C SER A 32 19.29 -14.05 -10.77
N ALA A 33 19.69 -13.32 -11.80
CA ALA A 33 19.73 -13.80 -13.18
C ALA A 33 20.76 -12.97 -13.94
N LYS A 34 21.67 -13.68 -14.62
CA LYS A 34 22.72 -13.16 -15.50
C LYS A 34 22.14 -12.56 -16.78
N GLU A 35 21.23 -11.61 -16.67
CA GLU A 35 20.86 -10.75 -17.79
C GLU A 35 21.41 -9.36 -17.51
N ALA A 36 22.19 -8.83 -18.46
CA ALA A 36 22.67 -7.47 -18.42
C ALA A 36 21.47 -6.52 -18.61
N VAL A 37 20.68 -6.32 -17.55
CA VAL A 37 19.62 -5.31 -17.55
C VAL A 37 20.33 -3.96 -17.65
N GLU A 38 20.24 -3.36 -18.83
CA GLU A 38 20.79 -2.04 -19.10
C GLU A 38 20.14 -1.04 -18.14
N VAL A 39 20.95 -0.37 -17.32
CA VAL A 39 20.43 0.64 -16.39
C VAL A 39 19.94 1.80 -17.23
N LYS A 40 18.66 2.16 -17.07
CA LYS A 40 18.04 3.26 -17.80
C LYS A 40 18.79 4.57 -17.51
N LYS A 41 19.05 5.33 -18.57
CA LYS A 41 19.82 6.56 -18.57
C LYS A 41 18.95 7.77 -18.89
N TYR A 42 19.24 8.92 -18.30
CA TYR A 42 18.42 10.13 -18.41
C TYR A 42 19.26 11.38 -18.65
N ASP A 43 18.68 12.38 -19.31
CA ASP A 43 19.36 13.66 -19.56
C ASP A 43 19.55 14.52 -18.31
N SER A 44 18.73 14.32 -17.28
CA SER A 44 18.80 15.10 -16.03
C SER A 44 18.55 14.24 -14.81
N LEU A 45 19.14 14.65 -13.68
CA LEU A 45 18.90 14.02 -12.39
C LEU A 45 17.42 14.09 -11.99
N ASN A 46 16.73 15.18 -12.32
CA ASN A 46 15.31 15.33 -12.05
C ASN A 46 14.45 14.32 -12.85
N ALA A 47 14.79 14.07 -14.12
CA ALA A 47 14.10 13.05 -14.92
C ALA A 47 14.32 11.64 -14.36
N ALA A 48 15.57 11.32 -14.00
CA ALA A 48 15.92 10.06 -13.35
C ALA A 48 15.18 9.88 -12.01
N ALA A 49 15.16 10.93 -11.18
CA ALA A 49 14.46 10.95 -9.91
C ALA A 49 12.95 10.71 -10.06
N LYS A 50 12.28 11.40 -10.98
CA LYS A 50 10.83 11.22 -11.20
C LYS A 50 10.49 9.81 -11.69
N ASP A 51 11.30 9.24 -12.57
CA ASP A 51 11.08 7.88 -13.06
C ASP A 51 11.33 6.85 -11.95
N TYR A 52 12.38 7.05 -11.15
CA TYR A 52 12.67 6.22 -9.99
C TYR A 52 11.56 6.31 -8.92
N ALA A 53 11.00 7.49 -8.66
CA ALA A 53 9.86 7.65 -7.74
C ALA A 53 8.66 6.79 -8.18
N LYS A 54 8.35 6.77 -9.49
CA LYS A 54 7.27 5.92 -10.03
C LYS A 54 7.57 4.43 -9.84
N ALA A 55 8.80 4.01 -10.13
CA ALA A 55 9.22 2.63 -9.93
C ALA A 55 9.15 2.23 -8.44
N LEU A 56 9.62 3.10 -7.54
CA LEU A 56 9.56 2.89 -6.09
C LEU A 56 8.11 2.82 -5.59
N GLN A 57 7.21 3.66 -6.11
CA GLN A 57 5.78 3.59 -5.80
C GLN A 57 5.17 2.27 -6.25
N GLU A 58 5.45 1.84 -7.48
CA GLU A 58 4.94 0.60 -8.03
C GLU A 58 5.42 -0.62 -7.24
N ILE A 59 6.70 -0.66 -6.87
CA ILE A 59 7.28 -1.71 -6.01
C ILE A 59 6.62 -1.70 -4.63
N SER A 60 6.45 -0.52 -4.03
CA SER A 60 5.84 -0.38 -2.70
C SER A 60 4.38 -0.89 -2.71
N ASN A 61 3.61 -0.56 -3.75
CA ASN A 61 2.22 -0.99 -3.90
C ASN A 61 2.07 -2.44 -4.40
N TYR A 62 3.11 -3.07 -4.94
CA TYR A 62 3.06 -4.46 -5.41
C TYR A 62 2.71 -5.43 -4.29
N GLY A 63 3.28 -5.22 -3.08
CA GLY A 63 2.96 -5.99 -1.89
C GLY A 63 1.48 -5.90 -1.54
N SER A 64 0.94 -4.68 -1.47
CA SER A 64 -0.48 -4.42 -1.18
C SER A 64 -1.41 -5.10 -2.20
N ARG A 65 -1.08 -5.06 -3.50
CA ARG A 65 -1.85 -5.75 -4.56
C ARG A 65 -1.85 -7.27 -4.42
N LYS A 66 -0.70 -7.86 -4.07
CA LYS A 66 -0.60 -9.31 -3.83
C LYS A 66 -1.39 -9.71 -2.58
N MET A 67 -1.25 -8.93 -1.51
CA MET A 67 -1.88 -9.24 -0.24
C MET A 67 -3.40 -9.10 -0.35
N LEU A 68 -3.93 -7.99 -0.90
CA LEU A 68 -5.37 -7.73 -0.92
C LEU A 68 -6.21 -8.84 -1.57
N LYS A 69 -5.72 -9.46 -2.65
CA LYS A 69 -6.38 -10.60 -3.31
C LYS A 69 -6.61 -11.80 -2.38
N SER A 70 -5.87 -11.90 -1.28
CA SER A 70 -5.96 -13.00 -0.32
C SER A 70 -6.76 -12.68 0.94
N ILE A 71 -7.01 -11.40 1.23
CA ILE A 71 -7.46 -10.94 2.56
C ILE A 71 -8.98 -11.09 2.71
N ASN A 72 -9.78 -10.72 1.70
CA ASN A 72 -11.23 -10.55 1.86
C ASN A 72 -12.13 -11.37 0.90
N PRO A 73 -11.84 -12.66 0.63
CA PRO A 73 -12.62 -13.45 -0.33
C PRO A 73 -14.10 -13.61 0.04
N ASP A 74 -14.45 -13.53 1.32
CA ASP A 74 -15.86 -13.64 1.76
C ASP A 74 -16.62 -12.32 1.60
N VAL A 75 -15.95 -11.18 1.73
CA VAL A 75 -16.51 -9.87 1.40
C VAL A 75 -16.74 -9.78 -0.11
N ASP A 76 -15.76 -10.20 -0.92
CA ASP A 76 -15.88 -10.26 -2.38
C ASP A 76 -17.08 -11.10 -2.81
N LYS A 77 -17.21 -12.31 -2.25
CA LYS A 77 -18.37 -13.20 -2.51
C LYS A 77 -19.69 -12.55 -2.11
N TYR A 78 -19.73 -11.83 -0.99
CA TYR A 78 -20.95 -11.14 -0.56
C TYR A 78 -21.33 -10.01 -1.49
N VAL A 79 -20.38 -9.14 -1.83
CA VAL A 79 -20.61 -8.01 -2.75
C VAL A 79 -21.06 -8.51 -4.12
N ALA A 80 -20.45 -9.58 -4.64
CA ALA A 80 -20.85 -10.20 -5.90
C ALA A 80 -22.30 -10.75 -5.87
N LYS A 81 -22.73 -11.32 -4.74
CA LYS A 81 -24.08 -11.88 -4.57
C LYS A 81 -25.15 -10.83 -4.25
N ALA A 82 -24.77 -9.70 -3.66
CA ALA A 82 -25.71 -8.68 -3.22
C ALA A 82 -26.47 -7.97 -4.36
N ASN A 83 -26.02 -8.12 -5.61
CA ASN A 83 -26.60 -7.49 -6.80
C ASN A 83 -26.86 -5.97 -6.62
N ASN A 84 -25.97 -5.29 -5.90
CA ASN A 84 -26.07 -3.88 -5.57
C ASN A 84 -24.87 -3.14 -6.19
N SER A 85 -25.13 -2.34 -7.23
CA SER A 85 -24.10 -1.62 -7.99
C SER A 85 -23.36 -0.56 -7.14
N ALA A 86 -24.07 0.13 -6.24
CA ALA A 86 -23.47 1.13 -5.35
C ALA A 86 -22.50 0.47 -4.36
N LEU A 87 -22.92 -0.65 -3.75
CA LEU A 87 -22.06 -1.43 -2.86
C LEU A 87 -20.82 -1.96 -3.59
N LYS A 88 -21.00 -2.50 -4.80
CA LYS A 88 -19.90 -2.98 -5.64
C LYS A 88 -18.89 -1.87 -5.93
N LYS A 89 -19.37 -0.70 -6.39
CA LYS A 89 -18.50 0.44 -6.65
C LYS A 89 -17.76 0.89 -5.39
N GLN A 90 -18.45 0.96 -4.26
CA GLN A 90 -17.84 1.38 -3.00
C GLN A 90 -16.75 0.41 -2.53
N TRP A 91 -16.97 -0.90 -2.71
CA TRP A 91 -15.97 -1.91 -2.42
C TRP A 91 -14.76 -1.85 -3.38
N GLU A 92 -14.99 -1.65 -4.67
CA GLU A 92 -13.93 -1.46 -5.66
C GLU A 92 -13.08 -0.21 -5.38
N ASP A 93 -13.71 0.90 -5.03
CA ASP A 93 -13.02 2.14 -4.65
C ASP A 93 -12.20 1.94 -3.36
N THR A 94 -12.75 1.23 -2.37
CA THR A 94 -12.04 0.88 -1.11
C THR A 94 -10.80 0.05 -1.40
N ASN A 95 -10.95 -1.01 -2.20
CA ASN A 95 -9.86 -1.87 -2.61
C ASN A 95 -8.79 -1.11 -3.38
N THR A 96 -9.19 -0.18 -4.25
CA THR A 96 -8.25 0.67 -5.00
C THR A 96 -7.41 1.53 -4.05
N MET A 97 -8.04 2.16 -3.04
CA MET A 97 -7.31 2.94 -2.03
C MET A 97 -6.33 2.08 -1.21
N LEU A 98 -6.69 0.84 -0.91
CA LEU A 98 -5.84 -0.08 -0.14
C LEU A 98 -4.69 -0.68 -0.98
N ILE A 99 -4.87 -0.90 -2.29
CA ILE A 99 -3.77 -1.38 -3.16
C ILE A 99 -2.85 -0.25 -3.64
N GLU A 100 -3.36 0.96 -3.75
CA GLU A 100 -2.59 2.18 -4.04
C GLU A 100 -2.27 2.94 -2.74
N GLN A 101 -1.85 2.18 -1.73
CA GLN A 101 -1.62 2.67 -0.39
C GLN A 101 -0.53 3.75 -0.34
N PHE A 102 0.53 3.58 -1.12
CA PHE A 102 1.71 4.42 -1.07
C PHE A 102 1.76 5.42 -2.22
N ASP A 103 2.10 6.66 -1.88
CA ASP A 103 2.49 7.70 -2.84
C ASP A 103 3.97 8.03 -2.61
N VAL A 104 4.74 8.06 -3.70
CA VAL A 104 6.17 8.39 -3.63
C VAL A 104 6.44 9.64 -4.44
N SER A 105 7.11 10.60 -3.82
CA SER A 105 7.52 11.84 -4.48
C SER A 105 8.99 12.16 -4.25
N VAL A 106 9.55 12.92 -5.19
CA VAL A 106 10.88 13.51 -5.01
C VAL A 106 10.76 14.62 -3.97
N TYR A 107 11.46 14.46 -2.84
CA TYR A 107 11.47 15.41 -1.74
C TYR A 107 12.63 16.38 -1.83
N LYS A 108 13.83 15.88 -2.15
CA LYS A 108 15.04 16.68 -2.29
C LYS A 108 15.93 16.14 -3.40
N VAL A 109 16.56 17.04 -4.14
CA VAL A 109 17.56 16.71 -5.15
C VAL A 109 18.84 17.48 -4.83
N ASN A 110 19.93 16.74 -4.61
CA ASN A 110 21.26 17.29 -4.39
C ASN A 110 22.15 16.88 -5.57
N GLU A 111 22.46 17.83 -6.46
CA GLU A 111 23.37 17.60 -7.58
C GLU A 111 24.75 18.19 -7.25
N ASN A 112 25.80 17.37 -7.34
CA ASN A 112 27.18 17.77 -7.14
C ASN A 112 28.06 17.21 -8.26
N GLY A 113 28.15 17.97 -9.36
CA GLY A 113 28.89 17.60 -10.56
C GLY A 113 28.33 16.34 -11.24
N ASN A 114 29.06 15.24 -11.14
CA ASN A 114 28.68 13.94 -11.68
C ASN A 114 28.04 13.02 -10.65
N LYS A 115 27.79 13.51 -9.43
CA LYS A 115 27.13 12.76 -8.36
C LYS A 115 25.80 13.43 -8.00
N GLY A 116 24.79 12.61 -7.78
CA GLY A 116 23.45 13.04 -7.41
C GLY A 116 22.99 12.26 -6.19
N GLU A 117 22.32 12.93 -5.27
CA GLU A 117 21.60 12.28 -4.19
C GLU A 117 20.17 12.79 -4.18
N VAL A 118 19.23 11.86 -4.26
CA VAL A 118 17.81 12.17 -4.30
C VAL A 118 17.15 11.56 -3.07
N VAL A 119 16.44 12.40 -2.32
CA VAL A 119 15.60 11.96 -1.20
C VAL A 119 14.18 11.84 -1.71
N PHE A 120 13.58 10.68 -1.53
CA PHE A 120 12.18 10.38 -1.80
C PHE A 120 11.38 10.43 -0.52
N LEU A 121 10.20 11.05 -0.57
CA LEU A 121 9.21 11.00 0.50
C LEU A 121 8.18 9.93 0.16
N ILE A 122 7.97 9.00 1.09
CA ILE A 122 6.97 7.95 0.98
C ILE A 122 5.82 8.31 1.91
N LYS A 123 4.64 8.52 1.33
CA LYS A 123 3.40 8.73 2.08
C LYS A 123 2.50 7.51 1.97
N GLY A 124 1.69 7.26 2.99
CA GLY A 124 0.66 6.23 2.95
C GLY A 124 -0.37 6.41 4.06
N TYR A 125 -1.40 5.57 4.07
CA TYR A 125 -2.37 5.56 5.16
C TYR A 125 -1.72 5.08 6.46
N ASP A 126 -2.11 5.70 7.58
CA ASP A 126 -1.71 5.22 8.91
C ASP A 126 -2.52 3.96 9.25
N GLU A 127 -1.90 2.81 9.01
CA GLU A 127 -2.52 1.50 9.24
C GLU A 127 -2.97 1.31 10.69
N LYS A 128 -2.21 1.83 11.66
CA LYS A 128 -2.55 1.72 13.09
C LYS A 128 -3.76 2.58 13.41
N ALA A 129 -3.86 3.76 12.81
CA ALA A 129 -5.02 4.62 12.97
C ALA A 129 -6.26 4.03 12.31
N LEU A 130 -6.14 3.40 11.13
CA LEU A 130 -7.24 2.69 10.48
C LEU A 130 -7.72 1.49 11.32
N ASP A 131 -6.80 0.63 11.78
CA ASP A 131 -7.13 -0.52 12.62
C ASP A 131 -7.81 -0.08 13.93
N LYS A 132 -7.25 0.92 14.61
CA LYS A 132 -7.85 1.50 15.80
C LYS A 132 -9.26 2.04 15.51
N TYR A 133 -9.43 2.79 14.42
CA TYR A 133 -10.74 3.32 14.04
C TYR A 133 -11.77 2.21 13.79
N LEU A 134 -11.40 1.17 13.04
CA LEU A 134 -12.29 0.03 12.79
C LEU A 134 -12.59 -0.75 14.08
N GLY A 135 -11.64 -0.86 15.01
CA GLY A 135 -11.78 -1.50 16.31
C GLY A 135 -12.69 -0.75 17.28
N GLU A 136 -12.53 0.57 17.38
CA GLU A 136 -13.34 1.44 18.23
C GLU A 136 -14.78 1.58 17.74
N ASN A 137 -15.04 1.33 16.46
CA ASN A 137 -16.36 1.42 15.84
C ASN A 137 -16.99 0.05 15.56
N THR A 138 -16.55 -0.99 16.28
CA THR A 138 -17.01 -2.37 16.07
C THR A 138 -18.50 -2.57 16.30
N ASP A 139 -19.08 -1.84 17.24
CA ASP A 139 -20.52 -1.79 17.53
C ASP A 139 -21.37 -1.37 16.32
N LYS A 140 -20.79 -0.59 15.39
CA LYS A 140 -21.52 -0.10 14.20
C LYS A 140 -21.77 -1.20 13.17
N TYR A 141 -20.93 -2.22 13.10
CA TYR A 141 -21.00 -3.27 12.07
C TYR A 141 -21.06 -4.69 12.61
N VAL A 142 -20.72 -4.94 13.88
CA VAL A 142 -20.94 -6.24 14.52
C VAL A 142 -22.38 -6.31 15.03
N THR A 143 -23.15 -7.26 14.51
CA THR A 143 -24.57 -7.42 14.88
C THR A 143 -24.77 -8.44 15.99
N LYS A 144 -23.84 -9.40 16.15
CA LYS A 144 -23.92 -10.44 17.18
C LYS A 144 -22.55 -10.94 17.56
N VAL A 145 -22.39 -11.29 18.84
CA VAL A 145 -21.21 -11.99 19.36
C VAL A 145 -21.67 -13.30 20.01
N ASN A 146 -21.08 -14.41 19.59
CA ASN A 146 -21.33 -15.73 20.16
C ASN A 146 -20.05 -16.25 20.83
N ASN A 147 -19.93 -16.00 22.14
CA ASN A 147 -18.75 -16.38 22.92
C ASN A 147 -18.58 -17.90 23.05
N ALA A 148 -19.67 -18.68 22.98
CA ALA A 148 -19.59 -20.14 23.08
C ALA A 148 -18.97 -20.79 21.82
N LYS A 149 -19.04 -20.12 20.67
CA LYS A 149 -18.49 -20.59 19.38
C LYS A 149 -17.32 -19.77 18.88
N ASP A 150 -16.91 -18.76 19.64
CA ASP A 150 -15.94 -17.74 19.23
C ASP A 150 -16.25 -17.09 17.86
N GLU A 151 -17.54 -16.86 17.60
CA GLU A 151 -18.06 -16.31 16.34
C GLU A 151 -18.61 -14.90 16.53
N ILE A 152 -18.53 -14.10 15.48
CA ILE A 152 -19.24 -12.83 15.37
C ILE A 152 -20.03 -12.77 14.07
N GLU A 153 -21.17 -12.10 14.10
CA GLU A 153 -21.91 -11.75 12.89
C GLU A 153 -21.62 -10.30 12.53
N VAL A 154 -21.29 -10.08 11.25
CA VAL A 154 -20.94 -8.76 10.72
C VAL A 154 -21.92 -8.34 9.63
N ASN A 155 -22.37 -7.09 9.72
CA ASN A 155 -22.99 -6.37 8.63
C ASN A 155 -21.89 -5.82 7.69
N ILE A 156 -21.68 -6.53 6.59
CA ILE A 156 -20.64 -6.24 5.60
C ILE A 156 -20.80 -4.87 4.96
N GLU A 157 -22.03 -4.44 4.68
CA GLU A 157 -22.28 -3.14 4.05
C GLU A 157 -21.88 -1.99 4.97
N LYS A 158 -22.22 -2.10 6.26
CA LYS A 158 -21.78 -1.13 7.27
C LYS A 158 -20.27 -1.15 7.47
N TYR A 159 -19.64 -2.33 7.44
CA TYR A 159 -18.19 -2.47 7.52
C TYR A 159 -17.50 -1.78 6.33
N ILE A 160 -17.88 -2.12 5.09
CA ILE A 160 -17.34 -1.50 3.87
C ILE A 160 -17.55 0.01 3.90
N LYS A 161 -18.73 0.46 4.35
CA LYS A 161 -19.01 1.89 4.45
C LYS A 161 -18.11 2.61 5.42
N LEU A 162 -17.90 2.03 6.59
CA LEU A 162 -17.06 2.61 7.62
C LEU A 162 -15.59 2.72 7.16
N GLU A 163 -15.06 1.66 6.53
CA GLU A 163 -13.71 1.64 5.98
C GLU A 163 -13.54 2.64 4.82
N TYR A 164 -14.48 2.64 3.87
CA TYR A 164 -14.50 3.59 2.76
C TYR A 164 -14.53 5.05 3.24
N ASP A 165 -15.44 5.37 4.16
CA ASP A 165 -15.62 6.73 4.66
C ASP A 165 -14.34 7.20 5.39
N TYR A 166 -13.64 6.31 6.11
CA TYR A 166 -12.36 6.64 6.72
C TYR A 166 -11.28 6.92 5.68
N LEU A 167 -11.04 5.98 4.76
CA LEU A 167 -9.98 6.08 3.76
C LEU A 167 -10.16 7.31 2.87
N LYS A 168 -11.39 7.58 2.42
CA LYS A 168 -11.72 8.73 1.58
C LYS A 168 -11.44 10.08 2.23
N ASN A 169 -11.64 10.19 3.55
CA ASN A 169 -11.50 11.44 4.30
C ASN A 169 -10.14 11.59 4.98
N THR A 170 -9.34 10.53 5.02
CA THR A 170 -8.04 10.52 5.69
C THR A 170 -6.93 10.86 4.70
N LYS A 171 -6.10 11.83 5.06
CA LYS A 171 -4.90 12.15 4.28
C LYS A 171 -3.80 11.13 4.57
N LYS A 172 -3.09 10.71 3.53
CA LYS A 172 -1.85 9.93 3.69
C LYS A 172 -0.81 10.75 4.47
N ILE A 173 -0.15 10.11 5.43
CA ILE A 173 0.88 10.70 6.28
C ILE A 173 2.27 10.39 5.75
N ASN A 174 3.29 11.12 6.21
CA ASN A 174 4.68 10.79 5.92
C ASN A 174 5.07 9.54 6.70
N LEU A 175 5.40 8.46 5.99
CA LEU A 175 5.78 7.19 6.60
C LEU A 175 7.30 7.04 6.68
N ALA A 176 8.00 7.42 5.62
CA ALA A 176 9.44 7.28 5.53
C ALA A 176 10.06 8.23 4.49
N THR A 177 11.38 8.37 4.56
CA THR A 177 12.19 8.92 3.48
C THR A 177 13.20 7.88 3.03
N SER A 178 13.46 7.80 1.72
CA SER A 178 14.49 6.94 1.14
C SER A 178 15.50 7.79 0.37
N THR A 179 16.79 7.56 0.55
CA THR A 179 17.85 8.29 -0.15
C THR A 179 18.52 7.39 -1.16
N VAL A 180 18.57 7.82 -2.41
CA VAL A 180 19.17 7.06 -3.52
C VAL A 180 20.21 7.90 -4.21
N LYS A 181 21.33 7.25 -4.51
CA LYS A 181 22.46 7.87 -5.21
C LYS A 181 22.33 7.65 -6.71
N PHE A 182 22.66 8.69 -7.45
CA PHE A 182 22.74 8.71 -8.90
C PHE A 182 24.14 9.18 -9.31
N GLU A 183 24.56 8.75 -10.49
CA GLU A 183 25.81 9.20 -11.09
C GLU A 183 25.60 9.57 -12.55
N LYS A 184 26.42 10.50 -13.03
CA LYS A 184 26.49 10.90 -14.42
C LYS A 184 27.61 10.11 -15.10
N GLY A 185 27.24 9.30 -16.09
CA GLY A 185 28.18 8.50 -16.88
C GLY A 185 29.03 9.35 -17.83
N LYS A 186 29.98 8.70 -18.52
CA LYS A 186 30.84 9.34 -19.54
C LYS A 186 30.06 9.91 -20.72
N ASP A 187 28.84 9.42 -20.94
CA ASP A 187 27.88 9.89 -21.95
C ASP A 187 27.05 11.10 -21.47
N ASN A 188 27.42 11.69 -20.33
CA ASN A 188 26.71 12.79 -19.66
C ASN A 188 25.27 12.45 -19.24
N LYS A 189 24.90 11.16 -19.19
CA LYS A 189 23.57 10.73 -18.77
C LYS A 189 23.58 10.29 -17.31
N TRP A 190 22.50 10.59 -16.60
CA TRP A 190 22.26 10.18 -15.23
C TRP A 190 21.71 8.75 -15.16
N GLN A 191 22.18 7.99 -14.17
CA GLN A 191 21.69 6.65 -13.85
C GLN A 191 21.74 6.40 -12.35
N VAL A 192 20.97 5.43 -11.86
CA VAL A 192 21.04 5.00 -10.45
C VAL A 192 22.36 4.27 -10.19
N VAL A 193 22.99 4.54 -9.04
CA VAL A 193 24.17 3.80 -8.58
C VAL A 193 23.70 2.44 -8.04
N LYS A 194 24.31 1.35 -8.54
CA LYS A 194 24.03 -0.01 -8.06
C LYS A 194 24.64 -0.27 -6.68
#